data_AF-A0A8S2KXC8-F1
#
_entry.id   AF-A0A8S2KXC8-F1
#
_cell.length_a   1.000
_cell.length_b   1.000
_cell.length_c   1.000
_cell.angle_alpha   90.00
_cell.angle_beta   90.00
_cell.angle_gamma   90.00
#
_symmetry.space_group_name_H-M   'P 1'
#
loop_
_entity.id
_entity.type
_entity.pdbx_description
1 polymer ?
#
loop_
_entity_poly.entity_id
_entity_poly.type
_entity_poly.pdbx_seq_one_letter_code
_entity_poly.pdbx_strand_id
1 'polypeptide(L)'
;LAEQAQRQLEKGGKFEDLNQVSRPTELIRGYSSLYSQARIDALDALDNITEMSDADDLKSKLLFSVVVLAFRYAQNQARDIRNKIKQILQLSDDKSSIVLEETIEKYLRTTIQKYDVGKIIFEVENQLWTTLYDYPRLKSCHELLKYINSACRTAWGLVNQTPPYYIEFQATKYDKQIHERFHTSDNESETIIEYIWPCLIDGRDRACVAKGVVITDE
;
A
#
# COMPACT_ATOMS: atom_id res chain seq x y z
N LEU A 1 38.28 6.52 22.09
CA LEU A 1 37.00 5.76 22.13
C LEU A 1 35.77 6.66 22.26
N ALA A 2 35.82 7.81 22.95
CA ALA A 2 34.67 8.73 23.07
C ALA A 2 34.38 9.59 21.81
N GLU A 3 35.42 10.02 21.06
CA GLU A 3 35.23 10.89 19.88
C GLU A 3 34.60 10.19 18.66
N GLN A 4 34.78 8.87 18.51
CA GLN A 4 34.16 8.12 17.43
C GLN A 4 32.65 7.91 17.64
N ALA A 5 32.21 7.79 18.89
CA ALA A 5 30.80 7.70 19.24
C ALA A 5 30.08 9.05 19.02
N GLN A 6 30.75 10.17 19.31
CA GLN A 6 30.19 11.51 19.08
C GLN A 6 30.00 11.84 17.59
N ARG A 7 30.93 11.41 16.71
CA ARG A 7 30.80 11.63 15.26
C ARG A 7 29.70 10.81 14.60
N GLN A 8 29.23 9.72 15.21
CA GLN A 8 28.08 8.96 14.72
C GLN A 8 26.73 9.58 15.14
N LEU A 9 26.70 10.35 16.24
CA LEU A 9 25.52 11.08 16.68
C LEU A 9 25.26 12.37 15.86
N GLU A 10 26.32 13.02 15.36
CA GLU A 10 26.18 14.23 14.54
C GLU A 10 25.79 13.95 13.09
N LYS A 11 25.99 12.72 12.58
CA LYS A 11 25.48 12.28 11.28
C LYS A 11 24.01 11.86 11.35
N GLY A 12 23.17 12.80 11.76
CA GLY A 12 21.84 13.08 11.20
C GLY A 12 20.93 11.96 10.69
N GLY A 13 20.93 10.77 11.29
CA GLY A 13 19.80 9.86 11.22
C GLY A 13 18.84 10.25 12.33
N LYS A 14 17.66 10.79 12.02
CA LYS A 14 16.57 10.90 13.00
C LYS A 14 16.40 9.52 13.62
N PHE A 15 16.90 9.32 14.83
CA PHE A 15 16.69 8.10 15.59
C PHE A 15 15.18 7.89 15.65
N GLU A 16 14.72 6.79 15.05
CA GLU A 16 13.32 6.40 15.11
C GLU A 16 12.96 6.17 16.57
N ASP A 17 11.90 6.84 17.02
CA ASP A 17 11.39 6.70 18.38
C ASP A 17 10.93 5.25 18.57
N LEU A 18 11.69 4.49 19.35
CA LEU A 18 11.52 3.04 19.56
C LEU A 18 10.14 2.66 20.12
N ASN A 19 9.38 3.65 20.58
CA ASN A 19 8.03 3.57 21.13
C ASN A 19 6.89 3.77 20.11
N GLN A 20 7.17 3.94 18.81
CA GLN A 20 6.09 4.00 17.81
C GLN A 20 5.44 2.62 17.61
N VAL A 21 4.15 2.55 17.95
CA VAL A 21 3.24 1.37 17.93
C VAL A 21 2.95 0.85 16.50
N SER A 22 3.47 1.51 15.47
CA SER A 22 3.35 1.09 14.07
C SER A 22 4.59 1.55 13.31
N ARG A 23 5.66 0.75 13.42
CA ARG A 23 6.95 1.07 12.80
C ARG A 23 6.82 1.05 11.27
N PRO A 24 7.33 2.06 10.55
CA PRO A 24 7.35 2.02 9.09
C PRO A 24 7.94 0.71 8.55
N THR A 25 9.01 0.21 9.17
CA THR A 25 9.67 -1.06 8.83
C THR A 25 8.75 -2.27 8.95
N GLU A 26 7.86 -2.33 9.95
CA GLU A 26 6.90 -3.43 10.11
C GLU A 26 5.81 -3.37 9.03
N LEU A 27 5.35 -2.17 8.68
CA LEU A 27 4.38 -1.97 7.62
C LEU A 27 4.95 -2.28 6.24
N ILE A 28 6.20 -1.90 5.98
CA ILE A 28 6.92 -2.27 4.75
C ILE A 28 7.06 -3.79 4.66
N ARG A 29 7.43 -4.46 5.76
CA ARG A 29 7.48 -5.93 5.81
C ARG A 29 6.10 -6.54 5.60
N GLY A 30 5.05 -5.95 6.13
CA GLY A 30 3.66 -6.33 5.87
C GLY A 30 3.32 -6.23 4.38
N TYR A 31 3.73 -5.15 3.73
CA TYR A 31 3.55 -4.95 2.28
C TYR A 31 4.31 -6.00 1.46
N SER A 32 5.56 -6.30 1.80
CA SER A 32 6.30 -7.38 1.15
C SER A 32 5.66 -8.76 1.38
N SER A 33 5.15 -9.00 2.60
CA SER A 33 4.45 -10.24 2.96
C SER A 33 3.12 -10.41 2.21
N LEU A 34 2.45 -9.31 1.84
CA LEU A 34 1.26 -9.36 1.00
C LEU A 34 1.60 -9.96 -0.37
N TYR A 35 2.72 -9.55 -0.97
CA TYR A 35 3.17 -10.08 -2.25
C TYR A 35 3.69 -11.52 -2.15
N SER A 36 4.54 -11.81 -1.17
CA SER A 36 5.27 -13.08 -1.11
C SER A 36 4.50 -14.24 -0.48
N GLN A 37 3.49 -13.96 0.35
CA GLN A 37 2.74 -15.00 1.08
C GLN A 37 1.24 -14.88 0.80
N ALA A 38 0.63 -13.75 1.21
CA ALA A 38 -0.83 -13.64 1.18
C ALA A 38 -1.42 -13.69 -0.24
N ARG A 39 -0.67 -13.19 -1.23
CA ARG A 39 -1.03 -13.31 -2.65
C ARG A 39 -1.02 -14.76 -3.12
N ILE A 40 -0.03 -15.56 -2.71
CA ILE A 40 0.07 -16.97 -3.08
C ILE A 40 -1.08 -17.75 -2.44
N ASP A 41 -1.32 -17.55 -1.15
CA ASP A 41 -2.44 -18.19 -0.44
C ASP A 41 -3.80 -17.84 -1.09
N ALA A 42 -3.96 -16.59 -1.54
CA ALA A 42 -5.16 -16.16 -2.26
C ALA A 42 -5.24 -16.76 -3.67
N LEU A 43 -4.14 -16.86 -4.41
CA LEU A 43 -4.12 -17.53 -5.72
C LEU A 43 -4.48 -19.00 -5.59
N ASP A 44 -3.88 -19.74 -4.66
CA ASP A 44 -4.19 -21.15 -4.43
C ASP A 44 -5.67 -21.35 -4.08
N ALA A 45 -6.25 -20.44 -3.28
CA ALA A 45 -7.68 -20.48 -2.98
C ALA A 45 -8.58 -20.14 -4.18
N LEU A 46 -8.13 -19.25 -5.07
CA LEU A 46 -8.81 -18.91 -6.32
C LEU A 46 -8.71 -20.05 -7.34
N ASP A 47 -7.60 -20.78 -7.39
CA ASP A 47 -7.40 -21.95 -8.27
C ASP A 47 -8.34 -23.09 -7.93
N ASN A 48 -8.68 -23.24 -6.64
CA ASN A 48 -9.68 -24.19 -6.18
C ASN A 48 -11.11 -23.84 -6.64
N ILE A 49 -11.35 -22.63 -7.17
CA ILE A 49 -12.64 -22.23 -7.75
C ILE A 49 -12.64 -22.63 -9.23
N THR A 50 -13.44 -23.64 -9.57
CA THR A 50 -13.52 -24.21 -10.93
C THR A 50 -13.87 -23.19 -12.02
N GLU A 51 -14.57 -22.12 -11.66
CA GLU A 51 -14.96 -21.04 -12.58
C GLU A 51 -13.78 -20.14 -12.98
N MET A 52 -12.67 -20.18 -12.23
CA MET A 52 -11.50 -19.32 -12.45
C MET A 52 -10.21 -20.10 -12.65
N SER A 53 -10.20 -21.44 -12.61
CA SER A 53 -8.95 -22.23 -12.65
C SER A 53 -8.04 -21.84 -13.81
N ASP A 54 -8.61 -21.54 -14.98
CA ASP A 54 -7.87 -21.31 -16.21
C ASP A 54 -7.58 -19.81 -16.48
N ALA A 55 -7.97 -18.92 -15.56
CA ALA A 55 -7.91 -17.46 -15.73
C ALA A 55 -6.82 -16.81 -14.86
N ASP A 56 -5.58 -17.27 -14.96
CA ASP A 56 -4.45 -16.82 -14.13
C ASP A 56 -4.16 -15.31 -14.24
N ASP A 57 -4.31 -14.76 -15.44
CA ASP A 57 -4.17 -13.32 -15.69
C ASP A 57 -5.25 -12.52 -14.93
N LEU A 58 -6.49 -13.03 -14.90
CA LEU A 58 -7.59 -12.38 -14.20
C LEU A 58 -7.38 -12.42 -12.68
N LYS A 59 -6.89 -13.53 -12.13
CA LYS A 59 -6.57 -13.64 -10.71
C LYS A 59 -5.45 -12.66 -10.33
N SER A 60 -4.39 -12.59 -11.13
CA SER A 60 -3.28 -11.65 -10.89
C SER A 60 -3.76 -10.19 -10.95
N LYS A 61 -4.56 -9.84 -11.95
CA LYS A 61 -5.16 -8.49 -12.08
C LYS A 61 -6.11 -8.16 -10.94
N LEU A 62 -6.88 -9.14 -10.44
CA LEU A 62 -7.74 -8.99 -9.28
C LEU A 62 -6.92 -8.65 -8.03
N LEU A 63 -5.90 -9.44 -7.70
CA LEU A 63 -5.09 -9.23 -6.50
C LEU A 63 -4.27 -7.93 -6.57
N PHE A 64 -3.81 -7.55 -7.76
CA PHE A 64 -3.23 -6.22 -8.00
C PHE A 64 -4.26 -5.10 -7.76
N SER A 65 -5.46 -5.23 -8.33
CA SER A 65 -6.53 -4.24 -8.19
C SER A 65 -6.93 -4.05 -6.72
N VAL A 66 -7.03 -5.13 -5.94
CA VAL A 66 -7.31 -5.05 -4.49
C VAL A 66 -6.34 -4.10 -3.79
N VAL A 67 -5.04 -4.22 -4.08
CA VAL A 67 -4.01 -3.37 -3.46
C VAL A 67 -4.15 -1.92 -3.92
N VAL A 68 -4.34 -1.70 -5.22
CA VAL A 68 -4.52 -0.34 -5.76
C VAL A 68 -5.75 0.35 -5.15
N LEU A 69 -6.86 -0.37 -5.05
CA LEU A 69 -8.09 0.13 -4.45
C LEU A 69 -7.92 0.38 -2.95
N ALA A 70 -7.30 -0.54 -2.21
CA ALA A 70 -7.04 -0.38 -0.78
C ALA A 70 -6.25 0.91 -0.49
N PHE A 71 -5.19 1.19 -1.25
CA PHE A 71 -4.42 2.44 -1.11
C PHE A 71 -5.24 3.67 -1.48
N ARG A 72 -5.99 3.62 -2.59
CA ARG A 72 -6.84 4.75 -3.02
C ARG A 72 -7.89 5.10 -1.97
N TYR A 73 -8.61 4.11 -1.46
CA TYR A 73 -9.66 4.33 -0.45
C TYR A 73 -9.07 4.73 0.90
N ALA A 74 -7.92 4.17 1.30
CA ALA A 74 -7.20 4.61 2.51
C ALA A 74 -6.76 6.09 2.42
N GLN A 75 -6.22 6.52 1.27
CA GLN A 75 -5.83 7.91 1.01
C GLN A 75 -7.03 8.85 1.06
N ASN A 76 -8.13 8.49 0.40
CA ASN A 76 -9.37 9.25 0.42
C ASN A 76 -9.92 9.36 1.84
N GLN A 77 -9.98 8.25 2.57
CA GLN A 77 -10.48 8.23 3.95
C GLN A 77 -9.62 9.10 4.89
N ALA A 78 -8.30 9.07 4.74
CA ALA A 78 -7.40 9.91 5.53
C ALA A 78 -7.52 11.40 5.14
N ARG A 79 -7.73 11.70 3.86
CA ARG A 79 -8.01 13.06 3.37
C ARG A 79 -9.36 13.58 3.88
N ASP A 80 -10.39 12.75 3.88
CA ASP A 80 -11.73 13.11 4.35
C ASP A 80 -11.75 13.43 5.84
N ILE A 81 -11.02 12.68 6.67
CA ILE A 81 -10.88 12.99 8.09
C ILE A 81 -10.21 14.36 8.27
N ARG A 82 -9.12 14.63 7.55
CA ARG A 82 -8.44 15.93 7.58
C ARG A 82 -9.38 17.05 7.16
N ASN A 83 -10.10 16.88 6.06
CA ASN A 83 -11.04 17.88 5.53
C ASN A 83 -12.20 18.14 6.49
N LYS A 84 -12.78 17.10 7.10
CA LYS A 84 -13.86 17.25 8.09
C LYS A 84 -13.40 18.03 9.32
N ILE A 85 -12.20 17.75 9.83
CA ILE A 85 -11.65 18.49 10.98
C ILE A 85 -11.40 19.96 10.61
N LYS A 86 -10.83 20.22 9.43
CA LYS A 86 -10.64 21.59 8.92
C LYS A 86 -11.96 22.35 8.77
N GLN A 87 -13.00 21.70 8.24
CA GLN A 87 -14.33 22.29 8.07
C GLN A 87 -15.01 22.59 9.41
N ILE A 88 -14.96 21.67 10.39
CA ILE A 88 -15.54 21.88 11.72
C ILE A 88 -14.92 23.09 12.43
N LEU A 89 -13.61 23.26 12.28
CA LEU A 89 -12.87 24.38 12.89
C LEU A 89 -12.94 25.67 12.07
N GLN A 90 -13.63 25.67 10.92
CA GLN A 90 -13.77 26.82 10.00
C GLN A 90 -12.45 27.54 9.71
N LEU A 91 -11.37 26.76 9.53
CA LEU A 91 -10.04 27.33 9.43
C LEU A 91 -9.85 28.03 8.08
N SER A 92 -9.52 29.32 8.16
CA SER A 92 -8.84 30.06 7.09
C SER A 92 -7.37 29.61 7.03
N ASP A 93 -6.76 29.71 5.86
CA ASP A 93 -5.47 29.11 5.46
C ASP A 93 -4.24 29.78 6.14
N ASP A 94 -4.26 29.85 7.46
CA ASP A 94 -3.30 30.57 8.31
C ASP A 94 -2.35 29.62 9.04
N LYS A 95 -1.31 30.14 9.70
CA LYS A 95 -0.27 29.34 10.40
C LYS A 95 -0.82 28.31 11.40
N SER A 96 -2.01 28.53 11.95
CA SER A 96 -2.74 27.60 12.82
C SER A 96 -3.13 26.28 12.12
N SER A 97 -3.27 26.30 10.79
CA SER A 97 -3.54 25.13 9.95
C SER A 97 -2.38 24.12 9.99
N ILE A 98 -1.13 24.60 10.00
CA ILE A 98 0.08 23.76 9.99
C ILE A 98 0.19 22.94 11.29
N VAL A 99 0.04 23.59 12.45
CA VAL A 99 0.11 22.92 13.76
C VAL A 99 -1.02 21.90 13.92
N LEU A 100 -2.20 22.22 13.39
CA LEU A 100 -3.32 21.29 13.38
C LEU A 100 -3.05 20.09 12.46
N GLU A 101 -2.51 20.30 11.26
CA GLU A 101 -2.14 19.22 10.34
C GLU A 101 -1.16 18.25 11.00
N GLU A 102 -0.10 18.75 11.64
CA GLU A 102 0.86 17.93 12.40
C GLU A 102 0.17 17.15 13.53
N THR A 103 -0.79 17.77 14.20
CA THR A 103 -1.56 17.13 15.29
C THR A 103 -2.50 16.04 14.76
N ILE A 104 -3.17 16.29 13.63
CA ILE A 104 -4.02 15.30 12.96
C ILE A 104 -3.19 14.11 12.48
N GLU A 105 -2.02 14.35 11.90
CA GLU A 105 -1.11 13.28 11.48
C GLU A 105 -0.63 12.45 12.67
N LYS A 106 -0.27 13.10 13.78
CA LYS A 106 0.09 12.40 15.02
C LYS A 106 -1.08 11.58 15.55
N TYR A 107 -2.29 12.12 15.51
CA TYR A 107 -3.50 11.40 15.92
C TYR A 107 -3.78 10.20 15.03
N LEU A 108 -3.75 10.37 13.71
CA LEU A 108 -3.97 9.31 12.73
C LEU A 108 -2.94 8.19 12.91
N ARG A 109 -1.67 8.53 13.09
CA ARG A 109 -0.59 7.56 13.36
C ARG A 109 -0.82 6.77 14.65
N THR A 110 -1.21 7.45 15.72
CA THR A 110 -1.47 6.81 17.03
C THR A 110 -2.71 5.91 16.98
N THR A 111 -3.62 6.20 16.05
CA THR A 111 -4.90 5.49 15.90
C THR A 111 -4.85 4.41 14.82
N ILE A 112 -3.72 4.19 14.12
CA ILE A 112 -3.59 3.18 13.04
C ILE A 112 -4.16 1.81 13.46
N GLN A 113 -3.80 1.32 14.65
CA GLN A 113 -4.22 -0.01 15.14
C GLN A 113 -5.65 -0.05 15.68
N LYS A 114 -6.19 1.09 16.11
CA LYS A 114 -7.54 1.20 16.70
C LYS A 114 -8.60 1.63 15.68
N TYR A 115 -8.17 2.12 14.52
CA TYR A 115 -9.07 2.60 13.49
C TYR A 115 -9.80 1.44 12.84
N ASP A 116 -11.12 1.57 12.75
CA ASP A 116 -11.94 0.60 12.05
C ASP A 116 -11.80 0.77 10.52
N VAL A 117 -11.00 -0.10 9.92
CA VAL A 117 -10.82 -0.18 8.46
C VAL A 117 -12.03 -0.78 7.74
N GLY A 118 -13.11 -1.13 8.44
CA GLY A 118 -14.31 -1.75 7.88
C GLY A 118 -14.92 -0.96 6.72
N LYS A 119 -14.87 0.39 6.77
CA LYS A 119 -15.32 1.23 5.65
C LYS A 119 -14.49 1.05 4.39
N ILE A 120 -13.17 1.00 4.53
CA ILE A 120 -12.24 0.82 3.41
C ILE A 120 -12.46 -0.56 2.80
N ILE A 121 -12.58 -1.58 3.63
CA ILE A 121 -12.83 -2.96 3.21
C ILE A 121 -14.15 -3.05 2.43
N PHE A 122 -15.23 -2.48 2.95
CA PHE A 122 -16.53 -2.50 2.31
C PHE A 122 -16.51 -1.84 0.93
N GLU A 123 -15.84 -0.69 0.79
CA GLU A 123 -15.70 0.00 -0.50
C GLU A 123 -14.90 -0.83 -1.52
N VAL A 124 -13.79 -1.44 -1.08
CA VAL A 124 -12.99 -2.32 -1.94
C VAL A 124 -13.81 -3.53 -2.38
N GLU A 125 -14.46 -4.22 -1.45
CA GLU A 125 -15.33 -5.36 -1.73
C GLU A 125 -16.44 -4.97 -2.71
N ASN A 126 -17.16 -3.89 -2.45
CA ASN A 126 -18.26 -3.44 -3.30
C ASN A 126 -17.79 -3.13 -4.73
N GLN A 127 -16.62 -2.48 -4.88
CA GLN A 127 -16.05 -2.22 -6.20
C GLN A 127 -15.68 -3.52 -6.91
N LEU A 128 -15.03 -4.46 -6.22
CA LEU A 128 -14.67 -5.76 -6.78
C LEU A 128 -15.89 -6.55 -7.22
N TRP A 129 -16.94 -6.60 -6.41
CA TRP A 129 -18.19 -7.31 -6.74
C TRP A 129 -18.97 -6.68 -7.88
N THR A 130 -18.84 -5.37 -8.06
CA THR A 130 -19.46 -4.68 -9.20
C THR A 130 -18.72 -5.00 -10.49
N THR A 131 -17.39 -5.08 -10.46
CA THR A 131 -16.58 -5.39 -11.64
C THR A 131 -16.61 -6.89 -11.99
N LEU A 132 -16.59 -7.77 -11.00
CA LEU A 132 -16.59 -9.22 -11.14
C LEU A 132 -17.95 -9.83 -10.81
N TYR A 133 -19.03 -9.21 -11.32
CA TYR A 133 -20.40 -9.65 -11.06
C TYR A 133 -20.68 -11.08 -11.58
N ASP A 134 -19.92 -11.53 -12.59
CA ASP A 134 -19.98 -12.87 -13.16
C ASP A 134 -19.42 -13.98 -12.25
N TYR A 135 -18.72 -13.62 -11.15
CA TYR A 135 -18.03 -14.56 -10.27
C TYR A 135 -18.54 -14.46 -8.81
N PRO A 136 -19.79 -14.86 -8.53
CA PRO A 136 -20.39 -14.70 -7.20
C PRO A 136 -19.68 -15.50 -6.11
N ARG A 137 -18.99 -16.60 -6.47
CA ARG A 137 -18.25 -17.44 -5.51
C ARG A 137 -17.06 -16.75 -4.87
N LEU A 138 -16.55 -15.67 -5.48
CA LEU A 138 -15.46 -14.88 -4.90
C LEU A 138 -15.84 -14.29 -3.53
N LYS A 139 -17.13 -13.96 -3.33
CA LYS A 139 -17.66 -13.44 -2.06
C LYS A 139 -17.55 -14.44 -0.91
N SER A 140 -17.44 -15.73 -1.22
CA SER A 140 -17.33 -16.80 -0.24
C SER A 140 -15.89 -17.31 -0.06
N CYS A 141 -14.93 -16.76 -0.81
CA CYS A 141 -13.53 -17.15 -0.70
C CYS A 141 -12.88 -16.49 0.54
N HIS A 142 -12.66 -17.29 1.59
CA HIS A 142 -12.12 -16.79 2.86
C HIS A 142 -10.72 -16.18 2.71
N GLU A 143 -9.83 -16.81 1.94
CA GLU A 143 -8.47 -16.30 1.75
C GLU A 143 -8.45 -14.99 0.95
N LEU A 144 -9.35 -14.82 -0.03
CA LEU A 144 -9.49 -13.54 -0.73
C LEU A 144 -9.96 -12.43 0.22
N LEU A 145 -10.96 -12.69 1.06
CA LEU A 145 -11.46 -11.71 2.04
C LEU A 145 -10.37 -11.35 3.06
N LYS A 146 -9.59 -12.33 3.50
CA LYS A 146 -8.43 -12.13 4.39
C LYS A 146 -7.33 -11.33 3.71
N TYR A 147 -7.08 -11.56 2.42
CA TYR A 147 -6.15 -10.77 1.61
C TYR A 147 -6.62 -9.31 1.48
N ILE A 148 -7.90 -9.07 1.16
CA ILE A 148 -8.50 -7.73 1.12
C ILE A 148 -8.34 -7.01 2.47
N ASN A 149 -8.66 -7.70 3.58
CA ASN A 149 -8.52 -7.13 4.92
C ASN A 149 -7.08 -6.73 5.22
N SER A 150 -6.13 -7.63 4.92
CA SER A 150 -4.70 -7.41 5.15
C SER A 150 -4.15 -6.27 4.29
N ALA A 151 -4.58 -6.18 3.03
CA ALA A 151 -4.24 -5.09 2.12
C ALA A 151 -4.78 -3.75 2.62
N CYS A 152 -6.04 -3.69 3.05
CA CYS A 152 -6.66 -2.47 3.59
C CYS A 152 -5.97 -1.99 4.87
N ARG A 153 -5.64 -2.89 5.81
CA ARG A 153 -4.91 -2.55 7.04
C ARG A 153 -3.50 -2.05 6.75
N THR A 154 -2.79 -2.71 5.86
CA THR A 154 -1.42 -2.33 5.46
C THR A 154 -1.42 -0.97 4.76
N ALA A 155 -2.34 -0.77 3.81
CA ALA A 155 -2.53 0.50 3.12
C ALA A 155 -2.86 1.64 4.11
N TRP A 156 -3.79 1.42 5.04
CA TRP A 156 -4.13 2.40 6.08
C TRP A 156 -2.93 2.75 6.95
N GLY A 157 -2.13 1.75 7.36
CA GLY A 157 -0.93 1.98 8.16
C GLY A 157 0.13 2.80 7.42
N LEU A 158 0.36 2.49 6.14
CA LEU A 158 1.37 3.14 5.28
C LEU A 158 0.99 4.58 4.90
N VAL A 159 -0.27 4.82 4.58
CA VAL A 159 -0.79 6.15 4.19
C VAL A 159 -0.81 7.14 5.37
N ASN A 160 -0.91 6.63 6.60
CA ASN A 160 -0.93 7.48 7.80
C ASN A 160 0.45 7.66 8.46
N GLN A 161 1.52 7.16 7.84
CA GLN A 161 2.86 7.55 8.25
C GLN A 161 3.13 9.02 7.90
N THR A 162 4.06 9.65 8.64
CA THR A 162 4.67 10.94 8.27
C THR A 162 6.16 10.70 8.09
N PRO A 163 6.69 10.84 6.87
CA PRO A 163 5.96 11.08 5.63
C PRO A 163 5.12 9.86 5.19
N PRO A 164 4.04 10.08 4.43
CA PRO A 164 3.15 9.02 3.95
C PRO A 164 3.81 8.21 2.83
N TYR A 165 3.44 6.94 2.72
CA TYR A 165 3.87 6.08 1.63
C TYR A 165 2.82 6.01 0.52
N TYR A 166 3.30 5.89 -0.71
CA TYR A 166 2.46 5.83 -1.91
C TYR A 166 2.81 4.62 -2.76
N ILE A 167 1.82 4.13 -3.50
CA ILE A 167 2.05 3.13 -4.54
C ILE A 167 2.25 3.81 -5.89
N GLU A 168 3.20 3.31 -6.67
CA GLU A 168 3.46 3.73 -8.04
C GLU A 168 3.29 2.54 -9.00
N PHE A 169 2.58 2.76 -10.09
CA PHE A 169 2.23 1.74 -11.08
C PHE A 169 1.94 2.32 -12.49
N GLN A 170 2.34 3.57 -12.75
CA GLN A 170 2.06 4.25 -14.02
C GLN A 170 3.29 4.42 -14.92
N ALA A 171 4.48 3.99 -14.47
CA ALA A 171 5.68 4.13 -15.30
C ALA A 171 5.61 3.19 -16.51
N THR A 172 5.90 3.73 -17.68
CA THR A 172 5.91 3.01 -18.96
C THR A 172 7.28 2.45 -19.33
N LYS A 173 8.32 2.89 -18.62
CA LYS A 173 9.71 2.46 -18.82
C LYS A 173 10.23 1.71 -17.60
N TYR A 174 10.94 0.62 -17.86
CA TYR A 174 11.64 -0.15 -16.85
C TYR A 174 12.73 0.70 -16.21
N ASP A 175 12.87 0.56 -14.89
CA ASP A 175 13.90 1.23 -14.10
C ASP A 175 14.30 0.27 -12.99
N LYS A 176 15.56 -0.17 -13.02
CA LYS A 176 16.11 -1.16 -12.09
C LYS A 176 16.09 -0.68 -10.62
N GLN A 177 15.98 0.62 -10.37
CA GLN A 177 15.90 1.18 -9.03
C GLN A 177 14.54 0.89 -8.37
N ILE A 178 13.46 0.93 -9.16
CA ILE A 178 12.09 0.83 -8.65
C ILE A 178 11.32 -0.40 -9.14
N HIS A 179 11.82 -1.08 -10.18
CA HIS A 179 11.19 -2.22 -10.83
C HIS A 179 12.04 -3.49 -10.75
N GLU A 180 11.35 -4.62 -10.60
CA GLU A 180 11.86 -5.98 -10.72
C GLU A 180 11.11 -6.68 -11.87
N ARG A 181 11.86 -7.36 -12.75
CA ARG A 181 11.27 -8.07 -13.89
C ARG A 181 10.67 -9.38 -13.42
N PHE A 182 9.48 -9.69 -13.89
CA PHE A 182 8.90 -11.01 -13.68
C PHE A 182 9.64 -12.06 -14.53
N HIS A 183 9.68 -13.31 -14.08
CA HIS A 183 10.52 -14.36 -14.68
C HIS A 183 10.16 -14.72 -16.14
N THR A 184 8.98 -14.33 -16.62
CA THR A 184 8.57 -14.51 -18.03
C THR A 184 8.88 -13.30 -18.92
N SER A 185 9.56 -12.27 -18.41
CA SER A 185 9.83 -11.03 -19.16
C SER A 185 11.08 -11.16 -20.03
N ASP A 186 11.08 -10.51 -21.19
CA ASP A 186 12.32 -10.31 -21.94
C ASP A 186 13.29 -9.36 -21.19
N ASN A 187 14.59 -9.63 -21.30
CA ASN A 187 15.64 -8.87 -20.64
C ASN A 187 16.13 -7.67 -21.47
N GLU A 188 15.83 -7.61 -22.77
CA GLU A 188 16.32 -6.56 -23.66
C GLU A 188 15.35 -5.38 -23.78
N SER A 189 14.05 -5.61 -23.70
CA SER A 189 13.05 -4.55 -23.74
C SER A 189 13.00 -3.70 -22.47
N GLU A 190 12.91 -2.37 -22.62
CA GLU A 190 12.69 -1.43 -21.51
C GLU A 190 11.23 -0.99 -21.38
N THR A 191 10.33 -1.49 -22.22
CA THR A 191 8.91 -1.07 -22.23
C THR A 191 8.10 -1.95 -21.28
N ILE A 192 7.41 -1.34 -20.31
CA ILE A 192 6.52 -2.06 -19.40
C ILE A 192 5.16 -2.25 -20.06
N ILE A 193 4.71 -3.49 -20.15
CA ILE A 193 3.36 -3.85 -20.60
C ILE A 193 2.40 -3.90 -19.43
N GLU A 194 2.79 -4.57 -18.34
CA GLU A 194 1.89 -4.88 -17.23
C GLU A 194 2.59 -4.83 -15.87
N TYR A 195 1.85 -4.38 -14.85
CA TYR A 195 2.28 -4.44 -13.45
C TYR A 195 1.60 -5.62 -12.75
N ILE A 196 2.42 -6.49 -12.17
CA ILE A 196 1.97 -7.57 -11.29
C ILE A 196 1.89 -7.06 -9.84
N TRP A 197 2.80 -6.16 -9.47
CA TRP A 197 2.86 -5.58 -8.13
C TRP A 197 3.27 -4.10 -8.18
N PRO A 198 2.60 -3.21 -7.43
CA PRO A 198 2.98 -1.80 -7.40
C PRO A 198 4.33 -1.59 -6.69
N CYS A 199 5.02 -0.51 -7.04
CA CYS A 199 6.17 -0.05 -6.26
C CYS A 199 5.68 0.68 -5.01
N LEU A 200 6.37 0.52 -3.88
CA LEU A 200 6.15 1.33 -2.68
C LEU A 200 7.19 2.44 -2.60
N ILE A 201 6.74 3.68 -2.56
CA ILE A 201 7.57 4.89 -2.56
C ILE A 201 7.40 5.64 -1.23
N ASP A 202 8.51 6.02 -0.60
CA ASP A 202 8.51 6.89 0.59
C ASP A 202 8.23 8.34 0.16
N GLY A 203 7.25 8.99 0.79
CA GLY A 203 6.94 10.40 0.57
C GLY A 203 8.03 11.38 1.00
N ARG A 204 9.07 10.97 1.74
CA ARG A 204 10.17 11.86 2.19
C ARG A 204 11.07 12.31 1.05
N ASP A 205 11.62 11.32 0.36
CA ASP A 205 12.73 11.44 -0.59
C ASP A 205 12.37 10.82 -1.94
N ARG A 206 11.13 10.31 -2.07
CA ARG A 206 10.66 9.53 -3.21
C ARG A 206 11.52 8.30 -3.48
N ALA A 207 12.21 7.79 -2.45
CA ALA A 207 12.96 6.56 -2.55
C ALA A 207 12.00 5.37 -2.69
N CYS A 208 12.38 4.41 -3.53
CA CYS A 208 11.68 3.15 -3.61
C CYS A 208 12.08 2.26 -2.44
N VAL A 209 11.08 1.86 -1.67
CA VAL A 209 11.24 1.06 -0.45
C VAL A 209 10.86 -0.40 -0.69
N ALA A 210 9.93 -0.65 -1.61
CA ALA A 210 9.68 -1.96 -2.17
C ALA A 210 9.50 -1.85 -3.67
N LYS A 211 10.23 -2.66 -4.44
CA LYS A 211 10.18 -2.64 -5.90
C LYS A 211 8.83 -3.18 -6.39
N GLY A 212 8.32 -2.56 -7.44
CA GLY A 212 7.20 -3.11 -8.19
C GLY A 212 7.66 -4.24 -9.09
N VAL A 213 6.76 -5.17 -9.37
CA VAL A 213 7.04 -6.31 -10.25
C VAL A 213 6.31 -6.07 -11.57
N VAL A 214 7.06 -6.08 -12.67
CA VAL A 214 6.56 -5.71 -14.01
C VAL A 214 6.88 -6.77 -15.06
N ILE A 215 6.06 -6.82 -16.10
CA ILE A 215 6.29 -7.59 -17.32
C ILE A 215 6.66 -6.61 -18.43
N THR A 216 7.76 -6.89 -19.12
CA THR A 216 8.21 -6.11 -20.28
C THR A 216 7.94 -6.83 -21.59
N ASP A 217 7.84 -6.07 -22.68
CA ASP A 217 7.56 -6.57 -24.03
C ASP A 217 8.65 -7.50 -24.55
N GLU A 218 8.27 -8.45 -25.42
CA GLU A 218 9.21 -9.32 -26.16
C GLU A 218 9.89 -8.58 -27.32
#